data_AF-A0A950X6E9-F1
#
_entry.id   AF-A0A950X6E9-F1
#
_cell.length_a   1.000
_cell.length_b   1.000
_cell.length_c   1.000
_cell.angle_alpha   90.00
_cell.angle_beta   90.00
_cell.angle_gamma   90.00
#
_symmetry.space_group_name_H-M   'P 1'
#
loop_
_entity.id
_entity.type
_entity.pdbx_description
1 polymer ?
#
loop_
_entity_poly.entity_id
_entity_poly.type
_entity_poly.pdbx_seq_one_letter_code
_entity_poly.pdbx_strand_id
1 'polypeptide(L)'
;MLNLSRTLGKKRALWAVSLLLSSGVAGPALGQATSDDVAGAYATGQYRNLFAEAGHSSAEVQAKIDAAHTQLFHGNPQTESVVFPAGNNANGPLMYLTDWANHDVRTEGMSYGMMIAVQLGKKTEFDALWNWAKTYMYVSDPKHPSYGYFSWSCKTDGTPNEETPAPDGEEYFAMALLFAGNRWPGGHGIYDYHGEALSLLTAMRHRKVISGATKFGK
;
A
#
# COMPACT_ATOMS: atom_id res chain seq x y z
N MET A 1 27.90 -67.70 -37.74
CA MET A 1 29.20 -68.02 -37.12
C MET A 1 30.12 -66.82 -37.27
N LEU A 2 30.69 -66.41 -36.14
CA LEU A 2 31.66 -65.35 -35.80
C LEU A 2 32.58 -64.74 -36.89
N ASN A 3 32.76 -63.42 -36.87
CA ASN A 3 33.95 -62.67 -36.36
C ASN A 3 33.99 -61.24 -36.98
N LEU A 4 33.86 -60.17 -36.20
CA LEU A 4 34.86 -59.40 -35.42
C LEU A 4 35.76 -58.42 -36.23
N SER A 5 35.64 -57.14 -35.81
CA SER A 5 36.71 -56.17 -35.54
C SER A 5 37.26 -55.23 -36.63
N ARG A 6 36.93 -53.93 -36.42
CA ARG A 6 37.75 -52.69 -36.46
C ARG A 6 39.01 -52.65 -37.34
N THR A 7 39.18 -51.55 -38.08
CA THR A 7 40.17 -50.49 -37.76
C THR A 7 40.04 -49.23 -38.64
N LEU A 8 40.38 -48.08 -38.04
CA LEU A 8 40.43 -46.74 -38.61
C LEU A 8 41.56 -46.58 -39.64
N GLY A 9 41.33 -45.73 -40.65
CA GLY A 9 42.40 -45.10 -41.44
C GLY A 9 41.97 -43.70 -41.91
N LYS A 10 42.46 -42.64 -41.25
CA LYS A 10 42.35 -41.25 -41.71
C LYS A 10 43.51 -40.95 -42.67
N LYS A 11 43.24 -40.42 -43.88
CA LYS A 11 44.15 -39.49 -44.59
C LYS A 11 43.36 -38.41 -45.34
N ARG A 12 43.95 -37.21 -45.32
CA ARG A 12 43.39 -35.88 -45.59
C ARG A 12 43.50 -35.45 -47.07
N ALA A 13 42.88 -34.30 -47.35
CA ALA A 13 43.07 -33.34 -48.45
C ALA A 13 41.98 -33.45 -49.55
N LEU A 14 41.41 -32.40 -50.12
CA LEU A 14 41.79 -30.98 -50.25
C LEU A 14 40.51 -30.13 -50.51
N TRP A 15 40.69 -28.81 -50.41
CA TRP A 15 39.70 -27.74 -50.44
C TRP A 15 38.92 -27.56 -51.75
N ALA A 16 37.64 -27.16 -51.65
CA ALA A 16 37.06 -26.06 -52.43
C ALA A 16 35.74 -25.59 -51.78
N VAL A 17 35.76 -24.34 -51.29
CA VAL A 17 34.60 -23.59 -50.79
C VAL A 17 33.87 -23.01 -52.00
N SER A 18 32.55 -23.16 -52.05
CA SER A 18 31.69 -22.29 -52.87
C SER A 18 30.45 -21.96 -52.03
N LEU A 19 30.50 -20.76 -51.45
CA LEU A 19 29.37 -20.10 -50.80
C LEU A 19 28.35 -19.71 -51.87
N LEU A 20 27.15 -20.29 -51.83
CA LEU A 20 25.97 -19.74 -52.50
C LEU A 20 25.21 -18.91 -51.46
N LEU A 21 25.14 -17.59 -51.71
CA LEU A 21 24.38 -16.64 -50.91
C LEU A 21 22.87 -16.91 -51.04
N SER A 22 22.28 -17.25 -49.91
CA SER A 22 21.05 -16.70 -49.31
C SER A 22 19.96 -16.09 -50.22
N SER A 23 18.76 -16.65 -50.10
CA SER A 23 17.53 -15.87 -49.94
C SER A 23 16.63 -16.55 -48.90
N GLY A 24 16.96 -16.34 -47.63
CA GLY A 24 16.06 -16.68 -46.53
C GLY A 24 14.90 -15.69 -46.51
N VAL A 25 13.68 -16.20 -46.63
CA VAL A 25 12.46 -15.42 -46.40
C VAL A 25 12.47 -15.03 -44.92
N ALA A 26 12.73 -13.75 -44.63
CA ALA A 26 12.53 -13.20 -43.31
C ALA A 26 11.04 -13.29 -42.98
N GLY A 27 10.68 -14.20 -42.07
CA GLY A 27 9.39 -14.11 -41.37
C GLY A 27 9.31 -12.76 -40.65
N PRO A 28 8.10 -12.22 -40.41
CA PRO A 28 7.97 -10.95 -39.71
C PRO A 28 8.69 -11.08 -38.38
N ALA A 29 9.74 -10.28 -38.20
CA ALA A 29 10.34 -10.09 -36.91
C ALA A 29 9.20 -9.62 -36.00
N LEU A 30 8.91 -10.38 -34.95
CA LEU A 30 8.16 -9.88 -33.82
C LEU A 30 8.85 -8.59 -33.42
N GLY A 31 8.23 -7.45 -33.74
CA GLY A 31 8.69 -6.17 -33.28
C GLY A 31 8.83 -6.30 -31.77
N GLN A 32 10.07 -6.24 -31.29
CA GLN A 32 10.30 -5.85 -29.91
C GLN A 32 9.54 -4.53 -29.77
N ALA A 33 8.46 -4.55 -28.99
CA ALA A 33 7.84 -3.33 -28.54
C ALA A 33 8.96 -2.56 -27.85
N THR A 34 9.47 -1.54 -28.53
CA THR A 34 10.32 -0.54 -27.92
C THR A 34 9.52 -0.01 -26.73
N SER A 35 10.15 0.00 -25.57
CA SER A 35 9.58 0.51 -24.32
C SER A 35 9.44 2.03 -24.40
N ASP A 36 8.67 2.50 -25.36
CA ASP A 36 8.35 3.90 -25.57
C ASP A 36 7.33 4.28 -24.49
N ASP A 37 7.84 4.80 -23.38
CA ASP A 37 7.25 5.91 -22.61
C ASP A 37 5.71 5.86 -22.45
N VAL A 38 5.15 4.73 -22.02
CA VAL A 38 3.74 4.68 -21.64
C VAL A 38 3.58 5.50 -20.36
N ALA A 39 3.14 6.75 -20.51
CA ALA A 39 2.90 7.65 -19.40
C ALA A 39 1.99 6.98 -18.34
N GLY A 40 2.45 6.95 -17.09
CA GLY A 40 1.71 6.32 -15.99
C GLY A 40 0.37 7.02 -15.71
N ALA A 41 -0.53 6.31 -15.02
CA ALA A 41 -1.89 6.80 -14.74
C ALA A 41 -1.93 8.18 -14.05
N TYR A 42 -0.92 8.51 -13.23
CA TYR A 42 -0.79 9.83 -12.62
C TYR A 42 -0.61 10.96 -13.66
N ALA A 43 0.19 10.72 -14.71
CA ALA A 43 0.43 11.71 -15.76
C ALA A 43 -0.72 11.81 -16.76
N THR A 44 -1.41 10.69 -17.03
CA THR A 44 -2.47 10.61 -18.05
C THR A 44 -3.86 10.88 -17.49
N GLY A 45 -4.06 10.72 -16.18
CA GLY A 45 -5.39 10.68 -15.55
C GLY A 45 -6.21 9.44 -15.89
N GLN A 46 -5.65 8.48 -16.63
CA GLN A 46 -6.35 7.28 -17.09
C GLN A 46 -5.91 6.06 -16.27
N TYR A 47 -6.73 5.69 -15.29
CA TYR A 47 -6.53 4.48 -14.49
C TYR A 47 -7.17 3.29 -15.19
N ARG A 48 -6.39 2.22 -15.39
CA ARG A 48 -6.89 0.96 -15.94
C ARG A 48 -7.91 0.33 -15.01
N ASN A 49 -9.03 -0.12 -15.57
CA ASN A 49 -9.96 -1.00 -14.87
C ASN A 49 -9.69 -2.44 -15.31
N LEU A 50 -8.85 -3.14 -14.56
CA LEU A 50 -8.42 -4.51 -14.88
C LEU A 50 -9.59 -5.51 -14.89
N PHE A 51 -10.65 -5.25 -14.14
CA PHE A 51 -11.86 -6.09 -14.17
C PHE A 51 -12.66 -5.88 -15.46
N ALA A 52 -12.76 -4.63 -15.94
CA ALA A 52 -13.40 -4.35 -17.23
C ALA A 52 -12.61 -4.96 -18.40
N GLU A 53 -11.28 -4.90 -18.34
CA GLU A 53 -10.41 -5.60 -19.31
C GLU A 53 -10.61 -7.13 -19.28
N ALA A 54 -10.99 -7.69 -18.13
CA ALA A 54 -11.33 -9.10 -17.98
C ALA A 54 -12.80 -9.44 -18.34
N GLY A 55 -13.59 -8.46 -18.81
CA GLY A 55 -14.97 -8.67 -19.28
C GLY A 55 -16.07 -8.44 -18.24
N HIS A 56 -15.75 -7.94 -17.05
CA HIS A 56 -16.76 -7.57 -16.06
C HIS A 56 -17.39 -6.20 -16.36
N SER A 57 -18.71 -6.11 -16.20
CA SER A 57 -19.42 -4.84 -16.34
C SER A 57 -19.06 -3.89 -15.20
N SER A 58 -19.14 -2.57 -15.46
CA SER A 58 -18.91 -1.56 -14.42
C SER A 58 -19.84 -1.72 -13.22
N ALA A 59 -21.07 -2.21 -13.43
CA ALA A 59 -22.03 -2.48 -12.36
C ALA A 59 -21.58 -3.64 -11.45
N GLU A 60 -21.06 -4.73 -12.02
CA GLU A 60 -20.52 -5.85 -11.23
C GLU A 60 -19.29 -5.43 -10.43
N VAL A 61 -18.40 -4.64 -11.03
CA VAL A 61 -17.20 -4.12 -10.35
C VAL A 61 -17.59 -3.22 -9.18
N GLN A 62 -18.51 -2.27 -9.40
CA GLN A 62 -18.97 -1.36 -8.36
C GLN A 62 -19.67 -2.13 -7.23
N ALA A 63 -20.58 -3.05 -7.56
CA ALA A 63 -21.26 -3.87 -6.57
C ALA A 63 -20.27 -4.71 -5.74
N LYS A 64 -19.19 -5.21 -6.36
CA LYS A 64 -18.16 -5.98 -5.65
C LYS A 64 -17.37 -5.11 -4.66
N ILE A 65 -17.02 -3.88 -5.06
CA ILE A 65 -16.33 -2.91 -4.21
C ILE A 65 -17.23 -2.51 -3.03
N ASP A 66 -18.50 -2.18 -3.31
CA ASP A 66 -19.46 -1.76 -2.28
C ASP A 66 -19.75 -2.88 -1.27
N ALA A 67 -19.88 -4.12 -1.76
CA ALA A 67 -20.06 -5.29 -0.90
C ALA A 67 -18.84 -5.53 0.00
N ALA A 68 -17.62 -5.43 -0.54
CA ALA A 68 -16.39 -5.60 0.24
C ALA A 68 -16.24 -4.51 1.32
N HIS A 69 -16.50 -3.24 0.97
CA HIS A 69 -16.50 -2.14 1.93
C HIS A 69 -17.54 -2.38 3.03
N THR A 70 -18.78 -2.74 2.64
CA THR A 70 -19.86 -3.03 3.60
C THR A 70 -19.48 -4.16 4.54
N GLN A 71 -18.96 -5.27 4.01
CA GLN A 71 -18.55 -6.42 4.81
C GLN A 71 -17.48 -6.05 5.85
N LEU A 72 -16.44 -5.30 5.45
CA LEU A 72 -15.29 -5.01 6.30
C LEU A 72 -15.53 -3.86 7.30
N PHE A 73 -16.34 -2.86 6.95
CA PHE A 73 -16.57 -1.68 7.78
C PHE A 73 -17.88 -1.75 8.59
N HIS A 74 -18.87 -2.49 8.08
CA HIS A 74 -20.26 -2.44 8.57
C HIS A 74 -20.94 -3.82 8.63
N GLY A 75 -20.19 -4.91 8.36
CA GLY A 75 -20.69 -6.27 8.39
C GLY A 75 -20.88 -6.81 9.79
N ASN A 76 -21.12 -8.12 9.89
CA ASN A 76 -21.26 -8.81 11.17
C ASN A 76 -20.00 -8.59 12.05
N PRO A 77 -20.16 -8.05 13.27
CA PRO A 77 -19.03 -7.71 14.13
C PRO A 77 -18.27 -8.91 14.70
N GLN A 78 -18.76 -10.14 14.54
CA GLN A 78 -18.10 -11.37 14.99
C GLN A 78 -17.42 -12.12 13.85
N THR A 79 -17.80 -11.89 12.59
CA THR A 79 -17.35 -12.73 11.46
C THR A 79 -16.87 -11.98 10.23
N GLU A 80 -17.12 -10.67 10.13
CA GLU A 80 -16.89 -9.90 8.90
C GLU A 80 -16.15 -8.59 9.16
N SER A 81 -16.64 -7.78 10.09
CA SER A 81 -16.10 -6.43 10.30
C SER A 81 -14.72 -6.45 10.93
N VAL A 82 -13.86 -5.57 10.42
CA VAL A 82 -12.54 -5.25 11.00
C VAL A 82 -12.48 -3.82 11.53
N VAL A 83 -13.47 -2.98 11.20
CA VAL A 83 -13.57 -1.59 11.66
C VAL A 83 -14.72 -1.43 12.65
N PHE A 84 -14.48 -0.73 13.75
CA PHE A 84 -15.45 -0.61 14.84
C PHE A 84 -15.57 0.85 15.33
N PRO A 85 -16.78 1.32 15.66
CA PRO A 85 -16.97 2.60 16.34
C PRO A 85 -16.42 2.54 17.77
N ALA A 86 -15.82 3.64 18.21
CA ALA A 86 -15.17 3.78 19.51
C ALA A 86 -15.70 4.98 20.30
N GLY A 87 -16.96 5.35 20.07
CA GLY A 87 -17.59 6.52 20.68
C GLY A 87 -17.17 7.83 20.01
N ASN A 88 -17.18 8.91 20.79
CA ASN A 88 -16.91 10.27 20.33
C ASN A 88 -15.96 10.99 21.30
N ASN A 89 -15.19 11.95 20.81
CA ASN A 89 -14.44 12.92 21.60
C ASN A 89 -14.74 14.36 21.12
N ALA A 90 -13.94 15.35 21.55
CA ALA A 90 -14.11 16.75 21.16
C ALA A 90 -13.98 17.00 19.63
N ASN A 91 -13.32 16.09 18.89
CA ASN A 91 -13.17 16.17 17.44
C ASN A 91 -14.29 15.41 16.70
N GLY A 92 -15.22 14.76 17.41
CA GLY A 92 -16.32 14.00 16.83
C GLY A 92 -16.14 12.48 16.95
N PRO A 93 -16.71 11.69 16.03
CA PRO A 93 -16.67 10.23 16.07
C PRO A 93 -15.26 9.66 16.05
N LEU A 94 -15.14 8.47 16.62
CA LEU A 94 -13.92 7.68 16.66
C LEU A 94 -14.21 6.30 16.07
N MET A 95 -13.30 5.80 15.24
CA MET A 95 -13.31 4.41 14.76
C MET A 95 -11.90 3.85 14.80
N TYR A 96 -11.77 2.55 15.03
CA TYR A 96 -10.50 1.84 14.89
C TYR A 96 -10.65 0.63 13.98
N LEU A 97 -9.54 0.22 13.35
CA LEU A 97 -9.42 -1.02 12.61
C LEU A 97 -8.58 -2.00 13.44
N THR A 98 -9.15 -3.15 13.79
CA THR A 98 -8.48 -4.15 14.63
C THR A 98 -7.86 -5.28 13.81
N ASP A 99 -6.69 -5.73 14.23
CA ASP A 99 -6.17 -7.03 13.88
C ASP A 99 -6.82 -8.10 14.75
N TRP A 100 -7.73 -8.86 14.15
CA TRP A 100 -8.46 -9.93 14.83
C TRP A 100 -7.57 -11.04 15.39
N ALA A 101 -6.43 -11.32 14.78
CA ALA A 101 -5.56 -12.40 15.22
C ALA A 101 -4.79 -12.03 16.50
N ASN A 102 -4.46 -10.74 16.66
CA ASN A 102 -3.65 -10.24 17.77
C ASN A 102 -4.46 -9.43 18.80
N HIS A 103 -5.74 -9.15 18.50
CA HIS A 103 -6.65 -8.37 19.35
C HIS A 103 -6.08 -6.97 19.68
N ASP A 104 -5.40 -6.36 18.72
CA ASP A 104 -4.81 -5.02 18.81
C ASP A 104 -5.25 -4.13 17.63
N VAL A 105 -4.85 -2.86 17.68
CA VAL A 105 -5.05 -1.84 16.66
C VAL A 105 -3.68 -1.42 16.16
N ARG A 106 -3.46 -1.54 14.86
CA ARG A 106 -2.14 -1.31 14.23
C ARG A 106 -2.12 -0.11 13.32
N THR A 107 -0.99 0.61 13.28
CA THR A 107 -0.83 1.78 12.41
C THR A 107 -1.04 1.40 10.95
N GLU A 108 -0.54 0.25 10.54
CA GLU A 108 -0.75 -0.36 9.22
C GLU A 108 -2.25 -0.42 8.89
N GLY A 109 -3.04 -1.15 9.68
CA GLY A 109 -4.46 -1.31 9.49
C GLY A 109 -5.23 0.02 9.50
N MET A 110 -4.93 0.90 10.45
CA MET A 110 -5.55 2.23 10.54
C MET A 110 -5.29 3.07 9.29
N SER A 111 -4.04 3.10 8.82
CA SER A 111 -3.64 3.86 7.64
C SER A 111 -4.22 3.28 6.34
N TYR A 112 -4.34 1.95 6.24
CA TYR A 112 -5.03 1.27 5.14
C TYR A 112 -6.52 1.57 5.13
N GLY A 113 -7.16 1.55 6.30
CA GLY A 113 -8.57 1.95 6.46
C GLY A 113 -8.81 3.38 5.98
N MET A 114 -7.93 4.31 6.35
CA MET A 114 -7.98 5.69 5.86
C MET A 114 -7.79 5.78 4.34
N MET A 115 -6.84 5.04 3.78
CA MET A 115 -6.62 4.98 2.33
C MET A 115 -7.86 4.45 1.59
N ILE A 116 -8.48 3.38 2.08
CA ILE A 116 -9.73 2.84 1.52
C ILE A 116 -10.84 3.89 1.59
N ALA A 117 -11.03 4.52 2.76
CA ALA A 117 -12.09 5.50 2.96
C ALA A 117 -11.96 6.71 2.02
N VAL A 118 -10.75 7.26 1.85
CA VAL A 118 -10.54 8.42 0.97
C VAL A 118 -10.75 8.07 -0.52
N GLN A 119 -10.36 6.87 -0.94
CA GLN A 119 -10.58 6.41 -2.33
C GLN A 119 -12.07 6.19 -2.64
N LEU A 120 -12.84 5.73 -1.65
CA LEU A 120 -14.28 5.47 -1.78
C LEU A 120 -15.18 6.67 -1.43
N GLY A 121 -14.60 7.85 -1.16
CA GLY A 121 -15.38 9.05 -0.84
C GLY A 121 -16.05 9.03 0.53
N LYS A 122 -15.53 8.24 1.47
CA LYS A 122 -16.09 7.97 2.81
C LYS A 122 -15.53 8.91 3.87
N LYS A 123 -15.88 10.19 3.79
CA LYS A 123 -15.29 11.24 4.65
C LYS A 123 -15.52 10.99 6.14
N THR A 124 -16.73 10.57 6.53
CA THR A 124 -17.06 10.32 7.94
C THR A 124 -16.23 9.19 8.54
N GLU A 125 -16.09 8.07 7.82
CA GLU A 125 -15.21 6.96 8.26
C GLU A 125 -13.74 7.39 8.29
N PHE A 126 -13.29 8.14 7.27
CA PHE A 126 -11.92 8.69 7.23
C PHE A 126 -11.60 9.54 8.46
N ASP A 127 -12.48 10.51 8.77
CA ASP A 127 -12.31 11.42 9.90
C ASP A 127 -12.31 10.67 11.23
N ALA A 128 -13.19 9.68 11.38
CA ALA A 128 -13.28 8.89 12.60
C ALA A 128 -12.05 8.01 12.84
N LEU A 129 -11.50 7.39 11.78
CA LEU A 129 -10.25 6.63 11.84
C LEU A 129 -9.06 7.53 12.17
N TRP A 130 -8.96 8.67 11.49
CA TRP A 130 -7.88 9.62 11.73
C TRP A 130 -7.93 10.22 13.15
N ASN A 131 -9.13 10.55 13.63
CA ASN A 131 -9.33 11.03 14.98
C ASN A 131 -8.84 10.00 16.00
N TRP A 132 -9.13 8.71 15.82
CA TRP A 132 -8.63 7.67 16.72
C TRP A 132 -7.11 7.56 16.66
N ALA A 133 -6.51 7.53 15.46
CA ALA A 133 -5.07 7.49 15.30
C ALA A 133 -4.36 8.68 15.98
N LYS A 134 -4.84 9.91 15.78
CA LYS A 134 -4.28 11.10 16.44
C LYS A 134 -4.54 11.16 17.94
N THR A 135 -5.65 10.60 18.41
CA THR A 135 -6.01 10.63 19.83
C THR A 135 -5.19 9.62 20.64
N TYR A 136 -5.04 8.40 20.12
CA TYR A 136 -4.53 7.28 20.91
C TYR A 136 -3.15 6.78 20.48
N MET A 137 -2.81 6.88 19.20
CA MET A 137 -1.55 6.32 18.68
C MET A 137 -0.45 7.37 18.61
N TYR A 138 -0.78 8.62 18.33
CA TYR A 138 0.20 9.69 18.13
C TYR A 138 0.97 10.05 19.41
N VAL A 139 2.29 10.00 19.33
CA VAL A 139 3.19 10.33 20.43
C VAL A 139 3.50 11.82 20.42
N SER A 140 2.88 12.57 21.33
CA SER A 140 2.98 14.04 21.39
C SER A 140 4.05 14.59 22.34
N ASP A 141 4.61 13.77 23.24
CA ASP A 141 5.65 14.22 24.17
C ASP A 141 6.98 14.46 23.42
N PRO A 142 7.51 15.70 23.36
CA PRO A 142 8.76 16.01 22.68
C PRO A 142 10.01 15.35 23.28
N LYS A 143 9.90 14.78 24.49
CA LYS A 143 11.00 14.04 25.14
C LYS A 143 10.98 12.55 24.78
N HIS A 144 9.90 12.05 24.18
CA HIS A 144 9.77 10.64 23.84
C HIS A 144 10.60 10.30 22.58
N PRO A 145 11.30 9.15 22.51
CA PRO A 145 12.07 8.75 21.32
C PRO A 145 11.25 8.74 20.02
N SER A 146 9.98 8.34 20.11
CA SER A 146 9.01 8.32 19.01
C SER A 146 8.21 9.61 18.83
N TYR A 147 8.61 10.72 19.44
CA TYR A 147 7.90 12.01 19.31
C TYR A 147 7.55 12.32 17.85
N GLY A 148 6.27 12.59 17.58
CA GLY A 148 5.78 12.93 16.26
C GLY A 148 5.55 11.73 15.33
N TYR A 149 5.58 10.51 15.86
CA TYR A 149 5.19 9.26 15.18
C TYR A 149 4.02 8.59 15.90
N PHE A 150 3.61 7.42 15.42
CA PHE A 150 2.47 6.68 15.94
C PHE A 150 2.91 5.35 16.56
N SER A 151 2.37 5.02 17.73
CA SER A 151 2.55 3.73 18.40
C SER A 151 2.02 2.60 17.52
N TRP A 152 2.88 1.73 17.02
CA TRP A 152 2.51 0.76 15.97
C TRP A 152 1.44 -0.24 16.39
N SER A 153 1.34 -0.54 17.69
CA SER A 153 0.31 -1.41 18.27
C SER A 153 -0.28 -0.78 19.53
N CYS A 154 -1.62 -0.72 19.57
CA CYS A 154 -2.41 -0.29 20.71
C CYS A 154 -3.50 -1.33 21.02
N LYS A 155 -3.94 -1.42 22.27
CA LYS A 155 -5.19 -2.12 22.60
C LYS A 155 -6.38 -1.37 22.00
N THR A 156 -7.53 -2.02 21.92
CA THR A 156 -8.78 -1.40 21.43
C THR A 156 -9.29 -0.26 22.32
N ASP A 157 -8.84 -0.18 23.57
CA ASP A 157 -9.08 0.96 24.47
C ASP A 157 -8.13 2.15 24.24
N GLY A 158 -7.19 2.04 23.29
CA GLY A 158 -6.20 3.06 22.97
C GLY A 158 -4.92 3.00 23.79
N THR A 159 -4.80 2.09 24.76
CA THR A 159 -3.56 1.91 25.52
C THR A 159 -2.46 1.35 24.61
N PRO A 160 -1.30 2.00 24.47
CA PRO A 160 -0.24 1.50 23.61
C PRO A 160 0.27 0.14 24.10
N ASN A 161 0.40 -0.85 23.21
CA ASN A 161 1.14 -2.09 23.44
C ASN A 161 2.63 -1.90 23.12
N GLU A 162 2.95 -1.09 22.11
CA GLU A 162 4.30 -0.57 21.80
C GLU A 162 4.22 0.96 21.64
N GLU A 163 5.34 1.67 21.69
CA GLU A 163 5.47 3.12 21.48
C GLU A 163 6.39 3.48 20.30
N THR A 164 7.05 2.50 19.66
CA THR A 164 7.78 2.71 18.40
C THR A 164 6.85 2.68 17.18
N PRO A 165 7.27 3.24 16.03
CA PRO A 165 6.47 3.20 14.80
C PRO A 165 6.69 1.93 13.96
N ALA A 166 5.71 1.62 13.12
CA ALA A 166 5.84 0.75 11.95
C ALA A 166 5.74 1.66 10.71
N PRO A 167 6.88 2.04 10.09
CA PRO A 167 6.97 3.21 9.21
C PRO A 167 6.06 3.22 7.97
N ASP A 168 5.64 2.05 7.49
CA ASP A 168 4.68 1.95 6.38
C ASP A 168 3.30 2.52 6.77
N GLY A 169 2.92 2.44 8.06
CA GLY A 169 1.76 3.12 8.60
C GLY A 169 1.84 4.64 8.43
N GLU A 170 2.97 5.26 8.78
CA GLU A 170 3.20 6.68 8.56
C GLU A 170 3.17 7.07 7.07
N GLU A 171 3.73 6.25 6.19
CA GLU A 171 3.69 6.47 4.74
C GLU A 171 2.26 6.51 4.21
N TYR A 172 1.44 5.53 4.60
CA TYR A 172 0.02 5.50 4.20
C TYR A 172 -0.80 6.60 4.86
N PHE A 173 -0.56 6.95 6.12
CA PHE A 173 -1.22 8.10 6.75
C PHE A 173 -0.93 9.39 5.98
N ALA A 174 0.35 9.67 5.69
CA ALA A 174 0.74 10.87 4.97
C ALA A 174 0.08 10.92 3.58
N MET A 175 0.09 9.81 2.83
CA MET A 175 -0.55 9.74 1.52
C MET A 175 -2.07 9.90 1.60
N ALA A 176 -2.72 9.23 2.55
CA ALA A 176 -4.17 9.31 2.76
C ALA A 176 -4.62 10.74 3.12
N LEU A 177 -3.86 11.43 3.98
CA LEU A 177 -4.10 12.81 4.36
C LEU A 177 -3.91 13.78 3.18
N LEU A 178 -2.88 13.60 2.34
CA LEU A 178 -2.71 14.39 1.12
C LEU A 178 -3.91 14.23 0.17
N PHE A 179 -4.39 13.00 -0.01
CA PHE A 179 -5.58 12.73 -0.81
C PHE A 179 -6.83 13.34 -0.20
N ALA A 180 -6.99 13.28 1.12
CA ALA A 180 -8.12 13.87 1.83
C ALA A 180 -8.11 15.39 1.72
N GLY A 181 -6.95 16.05 1.87
CA GLY A 181 -6.80 17.49 1.68
C GLY A 181 -7.17 17.95 0.26
N ASN A 182 -6.88 17.13 -0.76
CA ASN A 182 -7.25 17.43 -2.14
C ASN A 182 -8.74 17.18 -2.43
N ARG A 183 -9.35 16.17 -1.80
CA ARG A 183 -10.77 15.82 -2.01
C ARG A 183 -11.72 16.66 -1.17
N TRP A 184 -11.31 17.04 0.04
CA TRP A 184 -12.13 17.71 1.06
C TRP A 184 -11.33 18.88 1.69
N PRO A 185 -11.08 19.95 0.93
CA PRO A 185 -10.30 21.08 1.42
C PRO A 185 -11.04 21.87 2.52
N GLY A 186 -10.29 22.67 3.29
CA GLY A 186 -10.85 23.63 4.25
C GLY A 186 -11.11 23.09 5.66
N GLY A 187 -10.52 21.94 6.01
CA GLY A 187 -10.55 21.45 7.38
C GLY A 187 -9.66 22.26 8.33
N HIS A 188 -9.83 22.05 9.64
CA HIS A 188 -9.11 22.74 10.71
C HIS A 188 -8.68 21.77 11.81
N GLY A 189 -7.71 22.16 12.63
CA GLY A 189 -7.19 21.30 13.70
C GLY A 189 -6.63 20.00 13.12
N ILE A 190 -6.99 18.85 13.71
CA ILE A 190 -6.57 17.55 13.16
C ILE A 190 -7.14 17.28 11.76
N TYR A 191 -8.17 18.01 11.32
CA TYR A 191 -8.76 17.85 9.99
C TYR A 191 -8.17 18.83 8.95
N ASP A 192 -7.18 19.65 9.31
CA ASP A 192 -6.29 20.27 8.33
C ASP A 192 -5.35 19.19 7.76
N TYR A 193 -5.88 18.40 6.81
CA TYR A 193 -5.21 17.19 6.35
C TYR A 193 -3.86 17.49 5.67
N HIS A 194 -3.76 18.60 4.91
CA HIS A 194 -2.47 19.00 4.32
C HIS A 194 -1.47 19.40 5.41
N GLY A 195 -1.90 20.16 6.42
CA GLY A 195 -1.06 20.54 7.56
C GLY A 195 -0.54 19.32 8.33
N GLU A 196 -1.41 18.36 8.63
CA GLU A 196 -1.03 17.12 9.31
C GLU A 196 -0.10 16.25 8.45
N ALA A 197 -0.39 16.10 7.15
CA ALA A 197 0.47 15.34 6.24
C ALA A 197 1.88 15.95 6.13
N LEU A 198 1.98 17.26 5.96
CA LEU A 198 3.27 17.96 5.87
C LEU A 198 4.05 17.88 7.18
N SER A 199 3.36 17.97 8.31
CA SER A 199 3.97 17.79 9.63
C SER A 199 4.56 16.39 9.78
N LEU A 200 3.80 15.36 9.38
CA LEU A 200 4.26 13.97 9.42
C LEU A 200 5.44 13.70 8.47
N LEU A 201 5.36 14.14 7.22
CA LEU A 201 6.45 13.99 6.24
C LEU A 201 7.73 14.72 6.68
N THR A 202 7.58 15.91 7.27
CA THR A 202 8.71 16.66 7.83
C THR A 202 9.35 15.88 8.98
N ALA A 203 8.52 15.32 9.86
CA ALA A 203 8.95 14.43 10.93
C ALA A 203 9.74 13.24 10.40
N MET A 204 9.20 12.49 9.43
CA MET A 204 9.85 11.32 8.83
C MET A 204 11.21 11.65 8.20
N ARG A 205 11.34 12.81 7.54
CA ARG A 205 12.56 13.21 6.85
C ARG A 205 13.63 13.83 7.76
N HIS A 206 13.22 14.60 8.76
CA HIS A 206 14.11 15.50 9.50
C HIS A 206 14.26 15.15 10.99
N ARG A 207 13.78 13.97 11.42
CA ARG A 207 13.91 13.51 12.80
C ARG A 207 15.38 13.47 13.24
N LYS A 208 15.68 14.15 14.36
CA LYS A 208 16.95 14.01 15.07
C LYS A 208 16.86 12.85 16.06
N VAL A 209 18.00 12.31 16.47
CA VAL A 209 18.06 11.33 17.57
C VAL A 209 17.48 11.97 18.83
N ILE A 210 16.50 11.29 19.42
CA ILE A 210 15.91 11.64 20.72
C ILE A 210 16.11 10.43 21.64
N SER A 211 16.66 10.66 22.82
CA SER A 211 16.75 9.66 23.88
C SER A 211 15.90 10.13 25.05
N GLY A 212 15.06 9.25 25.56
CA GLY A 212 14.07 9.56 26.59
C GLY A 212 13.48 8.30 27.17
N ALA A 213 12.69 8.44 28.23
CA ALA A 213 12.00 7.30 28.81
C ALA A 213 10.84 6.85 27.90
N THR A 214 10.69 5.54 27.81
CA THR A 214 9.52 4.84 27.25
C THR A 214 8.80 4.13 28.39
N LYS A 215 7.59 3.62 28.17
CA LYS A 215 6.90 2.75 29.15
C LYS A 215 7.66 1.46 29.45
N PHE A 216 8.64 1.09 28.61
CA PHE A 216 9.46 -0.11 28.77
C PHE A 216 10.82 0.14 29.41
N GLY A 217 11.15 1.40 29.71
CA GLY A 217 12.44 1.79 30.27
C GLY A 217 13.14 2.88 29.48
N LYS A 218 14.39 3.14 29.86
CA LYS A 218 15.31 4.05 29.15
C LYS A 218 16.25 3.26 28.26
#